data_AF-A0A0S3H713-F1
#
_entry.id   AF-A0A0S3H713-F1
#
_cell.length_a   1.000
_cell.length_b   1.000
_cell.length_c   1.000
_cell.angle_alpha   90.00
_cell.angle_beta   90.00
_cell.angle_gamma   90.00
#
_symmetry.space_group_name_H-M   'P 1'
#
loop_
_entity.id
_entity.type
_entity.pdbx_description
1 polymer ?
#
loop_
_entity_poly.entity_id
_entity_poly.type
_entity_poly.pdbx_seq_one_letter_code
_entity_poly.pdbx_strand_id
1 'polypeptide(L)' 'RFAERYIYNRQQYVHFDSDVGHYVADTPLGEPSAKYWNSQPEILEERRAVVDTFC' A
#
# COMPACT_ATOMS: atom_id res chain seq x y z
N ARG A 1 11.11 9.27 2.69
CA ARG A 1 9.65 9.02 2.50
C ARG A 1 9.49 7.94 1.44
N PHE A 2 9.24 6.71 1.87
CA PHE A 2 8.90 5.60 0.98
C PHE A 2 7.44 5.74 0.55
N ALA A 3 7.15 5.61 -0.75
CA ALA A 3 5.79 5.69 -1.26
C ALA A 3 5.63 4.66 -2.38
N GLU A 4 4.98 3.55 -2.07
CA GLU A 4 4.62 2.56 -3.07
C GLU A 4 3.22 2.85 -3.61
N ARG A 5 3.09 2.92 -4.94
CA ARG A 5 1.83 3.24 -5.62
C ARG A 5 1.56 2.23 -6.70
N TYR A 6 0.32 1.81 -6.78
CA TYR A 6 -0.18 0.93 -7.81
C TYR A 6 -1.02 1.73 -8.79
N ILE A 7 -0.58 1.72 -10.05
CA ILE A 7 -1.16 2.52 -11.13
C ILE A 7 -1.66 1.56 -12.20
N TYR A 8 -2.96 1.66 -12.51
CA TYR A 8 -3.60 0.92 -13.58
C TYR A 8 -4.22 1.92 -14.55
N ASN A 9 -3.98 1.74 -15.84
CA ASN A 9 -4.51 2.61 -16.89
C ASN A 9 -4.23 4.12 -16.66
N ARG A 10 -3.02 4.44 -16.18
CA ARG A 10 -2.55 5.77 -15.78
C ARG A 10 -3.27 6.39 -14.57
N GLN A 11 -4.13 5.63 -13.90
CA GLN A 11 -4.82 6.03 -12.68
C GLN A 11 -4.25 5.25 -11.49
N GLN A 12 -3.83 5.97 -10.46
CA GLN A 12 -3.47 5.35 -9.19
C GLN A 12 -4.75 4.82 -8.54
N TYR A 13 -4.73 3.56 -8.14
CA TYR A 13 -5.89 2.91 -7.53
C TYR A 13 -5.65 2.51 -6.08
N VAL A 14 -4.41 2.20 -5.69
CA VAL A 14 -3.98 1.88 -4.32
C VAL A 14 -2.58 2.44 -4.08
N HIS A 15 -2.28 2.85 -2.85
CA HIS A 15 -0.91 3.11 -2.40
C HIS A 15 -0.67 2.59 -0.97
N PHE A 16 0.59 2.32 -0.63
CA PHE A 16 0.99 2.06 0.75
C PHE A 16 1.27 3.40 1.45
N ASP A 17 0.54 3.68 2.51
CA ASP A 17 0.75 4.83 3.36
C ASP A 17 1.73 4.45 4.49
N SER A 18 2.90 5.09 4.50
CA SER A 18 3.95 4.82 5.49
C SER A 18 3.63 5.37 6.89
N ASP A 19 2.80 6.41 6.98
CA ASP A 19 2.40 7.01 8.26
C ASP A 19 1.36 6.13 8.97
N VAL A 20 0.47 5.49 8.19
CA VAL A 20 -0.54 4.55 8.69
C VAL A 20 0.00 3.11 8.73
N GLY A 21 0.98 2.79 7.89
CA GLY A 21 1.54 1.44 7.74
C GLY A 21 0.60 0.45 7.07
N HIS A 22 -0.27 0.91 6.18
CA HIS A 22 -1.31 0.12 5.51
C HIS A 22 -1.55 0.60 4.07
N TYR A 23 -2.19 -0.25 3.25
CA TYR A 23 -2.63 0.11 1.91
C TYR A 23 -3.93 0.91 1.95
N VAL A 24 -3.95 2.03 1.25
CA VAL A 24 -5.09 2.93 1.09
C VAL A 24 -5.57 2.88 -0.35
N ALA A 25 -6.87 2.73 -0.55
CA ALA A 25 -7.48 2.77 -1.87
C ALA A 25 -7.75 4.23 -2.28
N ASP A 26 -7.17 4.65 -3.40
CA ASP A 26 -7.41 5.98 -4.00
C ASP A 26 -8.65 5.99 -4.91
N THR A 27 -9.17 4.80 -5.23
CA THR A 27 -10.36 4.61 -6.07
C THR A 27 -11.22 3.48 -5.53
N PRO A 28 -12.53 3.46 -5.83
CA PRO A 28 -13.40 2.35 -5.44
C PRO A 28 -12.94 0.99 -5.98
N LEU A 29 -12.31 0.98 -7.17
CA LEU A 29 -11.73 -0.23 -7.77
C LEU A 29 -10.52 -0.76 -6.98
N GLY A 30 -9.83 0.12 -6.26
CA GLY A 30 -8.71 -0.25 -5.41
C GLY A 30 -9.12 -0.74 -4.02
N GLU A 31 -10.36 -0.53 -3.59
CA GLU A 31 -10.85 -0.98 -2.28
C GLU A 31 -10.70 -2.50 -2.05
N PRO A 32 -11.08 -3.39 -2.98
CA PRO A 32 -10.85 -4.83 -2.80
C PRO A 32 -9.36 -5.17 -2.75
N SER A 33 -8.53 -4.48 -3.53
CA SER A 33 -7.07 -4.65 -3.48
C SER A 33 -6.50 -4.19 -2.15
N ALA A 34 -6.82 -2.99 -1.68
CA ALA A 34 -6.35 -2.50 -0.38
C ALA A 34 -6.78 -3.42 0.77
N LYS A 35 -8.03 -3.91 0.78
CA LYS A 35 -8.50 -4.88 1.77
C LYS A 35 -7.75 -6.20 1.71
N TYR A 36 -7.54 -6.75 0.51
CA TYR A 36 -6.80 -7.99 0.32
C TYR A 36 -5.37 -7.89 0.86
N TRP A 37 -4.67 -6.80 0.53
CA TRP A 37 -3.30 -6.60 0.98
C TRP A 37 -3.23 -6.28 2.48
N ASN A 38 -4.19 -5.53 3.02
CA ASN A 38 -4.29 -5.27 4.46
C ASN A 38 -4.69 -6.50 5.29
N SER A 39 -5.29 -7.52 4.67
CA SER A 39 -5.62 -8.78 5.34
C SER A 39 -4.41 -9.72 5.49
N GLN A 40 -3.29 -9.40 4.85
CA GLN A 40 -2.07 -10.22 4.86
C GLN A 40 -1.00 -9.57 5.75
N PRO A 41 -0.83 -10.01 7.00
CA PRO A 41 0.09 -9.39 7.95
C PRO A 41 1.55 -9.50 7.50
N GLU A 42 1.95 -10.63 6.90
CA GLU A 42 3.25 -10.85 6.26
C GLU A 42 3.65 -9.69 5.34
N ILE A 43 2.76 -9.33 4.42
CA ILE A 43 3.03 -8.29 3.42
C ILE A 43 3.12 -6.92 4.11
N LEU A 44 2.27 -6.65 5.10
CA LEU A 44 2.33 -5.38 5.83
C LEU A 44 3.63 -5.23 6.62
N GLU A 45 4.09 -6.29 7.26
CA GLU A 45 5.34 -6.30 8.02
C GLU A 45 6.56 -6.12 7.12
N GLU A 46 6.61 -6.83 5.98
CA GLU A 46 7.68 -6.66 4.98
C GLU A 46 7.74 -5.20 4.50
N ARG A 47 6.58 -4.60 4.19
CA ARG A 47 6.51 -3.24 3.67
C ARG A 47 6.92 -2.20 4.70
N ARG A 48 6.56 -2.40 5.96
CA ARG A 48 7.02 -1.58 7.09
C ARG A 48 8.53 -1.71 7.28
N ALA A 49 9.08 -2.92 7.21
CA ALA A 49 10.52 -3.16 7.31
C ALA A 49 11.30 -2.52 6.15
N VAL A 50 10.74 -2.53 4.94
CA VAL A 50 11.31 -1.80 3.79
C VAL A 50 11.33 -0.30 4.07
N VAL A 51 10.23 0.28 4.56
CA VAL A 51 10.19 1.71 4.91
C VAL A 51 11.26 2.06 5.94
N ASP A 52 11.40 1.25 6.99
CA ASP A 52 12.40 1.41 8.06
C ASP A 52 13.84 1.31 7.51
N THR A 53 14.10 0.35 6.63
CA THR A 53 15.44 0.14 6.04
C THR A 53 15.86 1.29 5.10
N PHE A 54 14.91 1.90 4.40
CA PHE A 54 15.18 2.97 3.43
C PHE A 54 15.11 4.39 4.02
N CYS A 55 14.87 4.54 5.33
CA CYS A 55 14.74 5.85 5.98
C CYS A 55 15.90 6.16 6.93
#